data_AF-A0A359BBR7-F1
#
_entry.id   AF-A0A359BBR7-F1
#
_cell.length_a   1.000
_cell.length_b   1.000
_cell.length_c   1.000
_cell.angle_alpha   90.00
_cell.angle_beta   90.00
_cell.angle_gamma   90.00
#
_symmetry.space_group_name_H-M   'P 1'
#
loop_
_entity.id
_entity.type
_entity.pdbx_description
1 polymer ?
#
loop_
_entity_poly.entity_id
_entity_poly.type
_entity_poly.pdbx_seq_one_letter_code
_entity_poly.pdbx_strand_id
1 'polypeptide(L)'
;MINEILFPLLAFVLVFSGGLFLVFGFQDYKKRNKKKYDFLTSFPFELVQGNGRGSFFSRLCFVLYAIIYVASSFYELYLSPSLSFLNQLGVLLGVVSIMIFVSMLIIVYVPAYSFRVHLFFSVVFFALSVLSDVLIGLIYLNLYQAQLTIMPIIIMSFAFISALFKGLILINPKLAHWTELDTSVGSDNVVTSSRPRPFVLAFSQWLIIFLNALSLIVYMLGLFLTCLS
;
A
#
# COMPACT_ATOMS: atom_id res chain seq x y z
N MET A 1 22.49 -0.63 19.51
CA MET A 1 23.14 0.27 18.52
C MET A 1 22.73 0.04 17.07
N ILE A 2 22.99 -1.11 16.40
CA ILE A 2 22.58 -1.29 14.98
C ILE A 2 21.04 -1.22 14.84
N ASN A 3 20.30 -1.87 15.74
CA ASN A 3 18.84 -1.93 15.69
C ASN A 3 18.18 -0.56 15.96
N GLU A 4 18.80 0.25 16.81
CA GLU A 4 18.40 1.63 17.13
C GLU A 4 18.52 2.58 15.93
N ILE A 5 19.40 2.26 14.97
CA ILE A 5 19.59 3.05 13.76
C ILE A 5 18.77 2.49 12.60
N LEU A 6 18.65 1.16 12.51
CA LEU A 6 18.02 0.48 11.38
C LEU A 6 16.51 0.77 11.27
N PHE A 7 15.76 0.68 12.37
CA PHE A 7 14.34 1.03 12.38
C PHE A 7 14.05 2.46 11.89
N PRO A 8 14.61 3.52 12.53
CA PRO A 8 14.29 4.88 12.12
C PRO A 8 14.80 5.17 10.70
N LEU A 9 15.90 4.55 10.26
CA LEU A 9 16.37 4.67 8.89
C LEU A 9 15.36 4.08 7.89
N LEU A 10 14.91 2.84 8.10
CA LEU A 10 13.94 2.19 7.20
C LEU A 10 12.62 2.95 7.17
N ALA A 11 12.09 3.35 8.33
CA ALA A 11 10.88 4.15 8.42
C ALA A 11 11.02 5.51 7.74
N PHE A 12 12.16 6.19 7.95
CA PHE A 12 12.46 7.47 7.29
C PHE A 12 12.51 7.32 5.77
N VAL A 13 13.28 6.36 5.26
CA VAL A 13 13.41 6.17 3.80
C VAL A 13 12.05 5.77 3.19
N LEU A 14 11.26 4.94 3.86
CA LEU A 14 9.90 4.58 3.42
C LEU A 14 9.02 5.82 3.27
N VAL A 15 8.89 6.63 4.33
CA VAL A 15 8.04 7.84 4.32
C VAL A 15 8.57 8.88 3.34
N PHE A 16 9.88 9.08 3.31
CA PHE A 16 10.53 10.08 2.45
C PHE A 16 10.39 9.72 0.97
N SER A 17 10.66 8.48 0.59
CA SER A 17 10.50 8.01 -0.81
C SER A 17 9.04 8.03 -1.26
N GLY A 18 8.10 7.62 -0.40
CA GLY A 18 6.66 7.74 -0.67
C GLY A 18 6.21 9.20 -0.83
N GLY A 19 6.71 10.10 0.01
CA GLY A 19 6.44 11.53 -0.08
C GLY A 19 6.98 12.14 -1.38
N LEU A 20 8.22 11.84 -1.75
CA LEU A 20 8.80 12.31 -3.01
C LEU A 20 8.07 11.75 -4.23
N PHE A 21 7.65 10.47 -4.19
CA PHE A 21 6.81 9.87 -5.23
C PHE A 21 5.56 10.72 -5.50
N LEU A 22 4.84 11.10 -4.44
CA LEU A 22 3.64 11.93 -4.54
C LEU A 22 3.95 13.35 -5.00
N VAL A 23 4.99 14.00 -4.44
CA VAL A 23 5.36 15.38 -4.80
C VAL A 23 5.71 15.49 -6.29
N PHE A 24 6.61 14.63 -6.78
CA PHE A 24 6.99 14.64 -8.19
C PHE A 24 5.83 14.22 -9.09
N GLY A 25 5.04 13.23 -8.66
CA GLY A 25 3.85 12.77 -9.38
C GLY A 25 2.80 13.87 -9.56
N PHE A 26 2.49 14.62 -8.50
CA PHE A 26 1.51 15.71 -8.56
C PHE A 26 1.97 16.87 -9.42
N GLN A 27 3.25 17.24 -9.31
CA GLN A 27 3.80 18.31 -10.14
C GLN A 27 3.72 17.94 -11.62
N ASP A 28 4.06 16.70 -11.98
CA ASP A 28 4.01 16.22 -13.35
C ASP A 28 2.56 16.10 -13.85
N TYR A 29 1.67 15.51 -13.06
CA TYR A 29 0.24 15.40 -13.38
C TYR A 29 -0.40 16.76 -13.63
N LYS A 30 -0.14 17.75 -12.75
CA LYS A 30 -0.65 19.12 -12.91
C LYS A 30 -0.14 19.78 -14.19
N LYS A 31 1.13 19.56 -14.54
CA LYS A 31 1.73 20.11 -15.77
C LYS A 31 1.10 19.51 -17.03
N ARG A 32 0.85 18.19 -17.04
CA ARG A 32 0.27 17.45 -18.17
C ARG A 32 -1.23 17.71 -18.35
N ASN A 33 -2.01 17.51 -17.30
CA ASN A 33 -3.47 17.49 -17.38
C ASN A 33 -4.11 18.87 -17.08
N LYS A 34 -3.30 19.88 -16.73
CA LYS A 34 -3.73 21.23 -16.33
C LYS A 34 -4.78 21.24 -15.21
N LYS A 35 -4.86 20.16 -14.44
CA LYS A 35 -5.80 19.94 -13.34
C LYS A 35 -5.05 19.42 -12.11
N LYS A 36 -5.59 19.65 -10.92
CA LYS A 36 -5.05 19.06 -9.68
C LYS A 36 -5.34 17.56 -9.65
N TYR A 37 -4.44 16.80 -9.06
CA TYR A 37 -4.65 15.38 -8.81
C TYR A 37 -5.70 15.20 -7.70
N ASP A 38 -6.63 14.27 -7.89
CA ASP A 38 -7.68 13.98 -6.91
C ASP A 38 -7.69 12.48 -6.59
N PHE A 39 -7.28 12.13 -5.38
CA PHE A 39 -7.21 10.74 -4.91
C PHE A 39 -8.54 9.99 -4.96
N LEU A 40 -9.66 10.72 -4.95
CA LEU A 40 -10.99 10.12 -5.02
C LEU A 40 -11.33 9.62 -6.42
N THR A 41 -10.67 10.11 -7.47
CA THR A 41 -11.06 9.86 -8.87
C THR A 41 -9.92 9.44 -9.79
N SER A 42 -8.69 9.77 -9.41
CA SER A 42 -7.48 9.59 -10.22
C SER A 42 -6.73 8.36 -9.75
N PHE A 43 -6.27 7.55 -10.70
CA PHE A 43 -5.56 6.30 -10.41
C PHE A 43 -4.09 6.53 -10.07
N PRO A 44 -3.44 5.64 -9.29
CA PRO A 44 -2.01 5.68 -9.04
C PRO A 44 -1.17 5.76 -10.31
N PHE A 45 -1.53 5.02 -11.38
CA PHE A 45 -0.78 5.04 -12.64
C PHE A 45 -0.72 6.42 -13.29
N GLU A 46 -1.75 7.25 -13.08
CA GLU A 46 -1.83 8.56 -13.72
C GLU A 46 -0.74 9.50 -13.22
N LEU A 47 -0.18 9.28 -12.02
CA LEU A 47 0.98 10.01 -11.50
C LEU A 47 2.27 9.72 -12.27
N VAL A 48 2.40 8.51 -12.83
CA VAL A 48 3.65 8.03 -13.43
C VAL A 48 3.58 7.81 -14.95
N GLN A 49 2.45 8.14 -15.58
CA GLN A 49 2.24 7.97 -17.02
C GLN A 49 3.06 8.95 -17.88
N GLY A 50 3.64 10.00 -17.29
CA GLY A 50 4.39 11.01 -18.05
C GLY A 50 5.73 10.51 -18.59
N ASN A 51 6.22 11.17 -19.64
CA ASN A 51 7.59 10.99 -20.15
C ASN A 51 8.55 12.09 -19.67
N GLY A 52 8.06 13.03 -18.86
CA GLY A 52 8.88 14.11 -18.31
C GLY A 52 9.81 13.66 -17.18
N ARG A 53 10.78 14.51 -16.85
CA ARG A 53 11.71 14.28 -15.72
C ARG A 53 10.96 14.06 -14.39
N GLY A 54 9.87 14.79 -14.16
CA GLY A 54 9.04 14.64 -12.96
C GLY A 54 8.45 13.24 -12.83
N SER A 55 7.89 12.71 -13.92
CA SER A 55 7.38 11.35 -13.95
C SER A 55 8.49 10.30 -13.77
N PHE A 56 9.68 10.50 -14.36
CA PHE A 56 10.83 9.63 -14.12
C PHE A 56 11.25 9.59 -12.63
N PHE A 57 11.38 10.75 -11.98
CA PHE A 57 11.70 10.80 -10.55
C PHE A 57 10.60 10.18 -9.67
N SER A 58 9.33 10.41 -10.00
CA SER A 58 8.21 9.79 -9.31
C SER A 58 8.29 8.25 -9.39
N ARG A 59 8.52 7.69 -10.59
CA ARG A 59 8.76 6.26 -10.81
C ARG A 59 9.92 5.71 -9.98
N LEU A 60 11.05 6.40 -9.96
CA LEU A 60 12.22 5.99 -9.19
C LEU A 60 11.92 5.98 -7.68
N CYS A 61 11.30 7.04 -7.17
CA CYS A 61 10.92 7.14 -5.76
C CYS A 61 9.91 6.05 -5.37
N PHE A 62 9.00 5.70 -6.27
CA PHE A 62 8.05 4.62 -6.06
C PHE A 62 8.72 3.23 -5.97
N VAL A 63 9.66 2.95 -6.86
CA VAL A 63 10.44 1.70 -6.81
C VAL A 63 11.25 1.63 -5.52
N LEU A 64 11.90 2.74 -5.13
CA LEU A 64 12.63 2.81 -3.86
C LEU A 64 11.70 2.57 -2.66
N TYR A 65 10.53 3.22 -2.62
CA TYR A 65 9.51 3.00 -1.60
C TYR A 65 9.16 1.52 -1.48
N ALA A 66 8.95 0.85 -2.61
CA ALA A 66 8.52 -0.54 -2.59
C ALA A 66 9.64 -1.53 -2.23
N ILE A 67 10.89 -1.25 -2.62
CA ILE A 67 12.06 -2.03 -2.16
C ILE A 67 12.18 -1.94 -0.64
N ILE A 68 12.05 -0.73 -0.08
CA ILE A 68 12.11 -0.52 1.37
C ILE A 68 10.92 -1.18 2.07
N TYR A 69 9.72 -1.12 1.49
CA TYR A 69 8.53 -1.82 2.01
C TYR A 69 8.79 -3.33 2.17
N VAL A 70 9.37 -3.96 1.14
CA VAL A 70 9.74 -5.38 1.18
C VAL A 70 10.83 -5.63 2.22
N ALA A 71 11.91 -4.84 2.22
CA ALA A 71 13.02 -5.00 3.18
C ALA A 71 12.54 -4.89 4.63
N SER A 72 11.66 -3.92 4.91
CA SER A 72 11.03 -3.71 6.22
C SER A 72 10.14 -4.87 6.67
N SER A 73 9.58 -5.65 5.74
CA SER A 73 8.76 -6.82 6.07
C SER A 73 9.59 -8.00 6.58
N PHE A 74 10.89 -8.02 6.30
CA PHE A 74 11.84 -9.00 6.83
C PHE A 74 12.48 -8.55 8.16
N TYR A 75 12.03 -7.45 8.75
CA TYR A 75 12.64 -6.87 9.95
C TYR A 75 12.59 -7.80 11.16
N GLU A 76 11.53 -8.61 11.30
CA GLU A 76 11.41 -9.60 12.38
C GLU A 76 12.47 -10.70 12.31
N LEU A 77 12.77 -11.24 11.12
CA LEU A 77 13.82 -12.26 10.94
C LEU A 77 15.20 -11.77 11.40
N TYR A 78 15.45 -10.48 11.23
CA TYR A 78 16.69 -9.85 11.69
C TYR A 78 16.72 -9.70 13.22
N LEU A 79 15.57 -9.47 13.88
CA LEU A 79 15.49 -9.23 15.33
C LEU A 79 15.36 -10.51 16.16
N SER A 80 14.74 -11.58 15.66
CA SER A 80 14.40 -12.77 16.46
C SER A 80 14.80 -14.11 15.80
N PRO A 81 16.10 -14.31 15.48
CA PRO A 81 16.53 -15.48 14.70
C PRO A 81 16.33 -16.84 15.39
N SER A 82 16.03 -16.88 16.70
CA SER A 82 16.00 -18.10 17.51
C SER A 82 14.64 -18.79 17.63
N LEU A 83 13.54 -18.22 17.12
CA LEU A 83 12.19 -18.79 17.24
C LEU A 83 11.72 -19.38 15.90
N SER A 84 11.73 -20.71 15.80
CA SER A 84 11.52 -21.44 14.54
C SER A 84 10.17 -21.16 13.87
N PHE A 85 9.09 -21.00 14.63
CA PHE A 85 7.75 -20.73 14.09
C PHE A 85 7.55 -19.24 13.71
N LEU A 86 8.07 -18.31 14.52
CA LEU A 86 8.03 -16.88 14.20
C LEU A 86 8.82 -16.58 12.92
N ASN A 87 10.00 -17.20 12.78
CA ASN A 87 10.79 -17.12 11.55
C ASN A 87 10.01 -17.59 10.31
N GLN A 88 9.16 -18.61 10.43
CA GLN A 88 8.32 -19.06 9.29
C GLN A 88 7.28 -18.01 8.92
N LEU A 89 6.65 -17.36 9.91
CA LEU A 89 5.71 -16.27 9.66
C LEU A 89 6.40 -15.04 9.08
N GLY A 90 7.61 -14.70 9.53
CA GLY A 90 8.42 -13.61 8.96
C GLY A 90 8.81 -13.85 7.51
N VAL A 91 9.26 -15.06 7.17
CA VAL A 91 9.55 -15.43 5.78
C VAL A 91 8.28 -15.34 4.94
N LEU A 92 7.15 -15.84 5.43
CA LEU A 92 5.88 -15.78 4.73
C LEU A 92 5.41 -14.34 4.51
N LEU A 93 5.54 -13.47 5.52
CA LEU A 93 5.25 -12.03 5.41
C LEU A 93 6.13 -11.39 4.33
N GLY A 94 7.43 -11.68 4.32
CA GLY A 94 8.34 -11.20 3.29
C GLY A 94 7.98 -11.65 1.87
N VAL A 95 7.59 -12.92 1.69
CA VAL A 95 7.10 -13.44 0.40
C VAL A 95 5.81 -12.73 -0.03
N VAL A 96 4.85 -12.56 0.88
CA VAL A 96 3.61 -11.82 0.61
C VAL A 96 3.93 -10.37 0.23
N SER A 97 4.86 -9.70 0.92
CA SER A 97 5.28 -8.35 0.61
C SER A 97 5.94 -8.21 -0.77
N ILE A 98 6.70 -9.21 -1.22
CA ILE A 98 7.22 -9.26 -2.60
C ILE A 98 6.07 -9.33 -3.61
N MET A 99 5.05 -10.16 -3.35
CA MET A 99 3.88 -10.26 -4.23
C MET A 99 3.04 -8.96 -4.23
N ILE A 100 2.90 -8.31 -3.07
CA ILE A 100 2.30 -6.98 -2.95
C ILE A 100 3.08 -5.99 -3.82
N PHE A 101 4.40 -5.95 -3.71
CA PHE A 101 5.26 -5.09 -4.52
C PHE A 101 5.04 -5.29 -6.03
N VAL A 102 5.05 -6.54 -6.50
CA VAL A 102 4.83 -6.85 -7.93
C VAL A 102 3.46 -6.40 -8.39
N SER A 103 2.40 -6.71 -7.64
CA SER A 103 1.04 -6.28 -7.99
C SER A 103 0.89 -4.75 -7.96
N MET A 104 1.52 -4.07 -7.01
CA MET A 104 1.50 -2.63 -6.87
C MET A 104 2.26 -1.93 -8.01
N LEU A 105 3.41 -2.47 -8.44
CA LEU A 105 4.09 -2.02 -9.65
C LEU A 105 3.20 -2.15 -10.87
N ILE A 106 2.52 -3.28 -11.02
CA ILE A 106 1.63 -3.48 -12.17
C ILE A 106 0.48 -2.47 -12.14
N ILE A 107 -0.15 -2.21 -11.00
CA ILE A 107 -1.20 -1.18 -10.86
C ILE A 107 -0.67 0.22 -11.19
N VAL A 108 0.57 0.53 -10.84
CA VAL A 108 1.18 1.85 -11.08
C VAL A 108 1.69 2.02 -12.52
N TYR A 109 2.15 0.97 -13.17
CA TYR A 109 2.75 1.08 -14.51
C TYR A 109 1.79 0.66 -15.65
N VAL A 110 0.83 -0.22 -15.39
CA VAL A 110 -0.15 -0.65 -16.40
C VAL A 110 -1.36 0.29 -16.37
N PRO A 111 -1.68 0.94 -17.49
CA PRO A 111 -2.78 1.89 -17.55
C PRO A 111 -4.13 1.21 -17.32
N ALA A 112 -5.06 1.91 -16.67
CA ALA A 112 -6.38 1.36 -16.35
C ALA A 112 -7.26 1.04 -17.60
N TYR A 113 -6.89 1.53 -18.79
CA TYR A 113 -7.55 1.16 -20.05
C TYR A 113 -7.40 -0.34 -20.37
N SER A 114 -6.38 -1.00 -19.83
CA SER A 114 -6.23 -2.46 -19.85
C SER A 114 -7.09 -3.09 -18.75
N PHE A 115 -8.41 -2.91 -18.84
CA PHE A 115 -9.40 -3.18 -17.78
C PHE A 115 -9.21 -4.53 -17.07
N ARG A 116 -9.11 -5.63 -17.82
CA ARG A 116 -9.01 -6.99 -17.27
C ARG A 116 -7.75 -7.17 -16.43
N VAL A 117 -6.61 -6.73 -16.95
CA VAL A 117 -5.30 -6.85 -16.29
C VAL A 117 -5.28 -5.96 -15.04
N HIS A 118 -5.67 -4.70 -15.18
CA HIS A 118 -5.64 -3.74 -14.08
C HIS A 118 -6.57 -4.16 -12.93
N LEU A 119 -7.79 -4.63 -13.24
CA LEU A 119 -8.72 -5.13 -12.25
C LEU A 119 -8.20 -6.40 -11.55
N PHE A 120 -7.68 -7.36 -12.32
CA PHE A 120 -7.11 -8.59 -11.76
C PHE A 120 -6.00 -8.29 -10.75
N PHE A 121 -5.02 -7.46 -11.13
CA PHE A 121 -3.93 -7.10 -10.23
C PHE A 121 -4.38 -6.22 -9.06
N SER A 122 -5.45 -5.43 -9.21
CA SER A 122 -6.06 -4.71 -8.08
C SER A 122 -6.65 -5.67 -7.05
N VAL A 123 -7.39 -6.69 -7.49
CA VAL A 123 -7.96 -7.71 -6.60
C VAL A 123 -6.87 -8.52 -5.92
N VAL A 124 -5.84 -8.94 -6.66
CA VAL A 124 -4.67 -9.63 -6.09
C VAL A 124 -3.96 -8.76 -5.06
N PHE A 125 -3.72 -7.48 -5.36
CA PHE A 125 -3.12 -6.52 -4.44
C PHE A 125 -3.95 -6.37 -3.15
N PHE A 126 -5.27 -6.25 -3.27
CA PHE A 126 -6.17 -6.15 -2.11
C PHE A 126 -6.14 -7.42 -1.25
N ALA A 127 -6.24 -8.60 -1.87
CA ALA A 127 -6.19 -9.88 -1.16
C ALA A 127 -4.87 -10.09 -0.42
N LEU A 128 -3.74 -9.80 -1.08
CA LEU A 128 -2.42 -9.88 -0.45
C LEU A 128 -2.25 -8.86 0.68
N SER A 129 -2.83 -7.68 0.55
CA SER A 129 -2.81 -6.64 1.60
C SER A 129 -3.57 -7.08 2.86
N VAL A 130 -4.70 -7.78 2.69
CA VAL A 130 -5.43 -8.42 3.80
C VAL A 130 -4.55 -9.49 4.45
N LEU A 131 -3.97 -10.39 3.63
CA LEU A 131 -3.13 -11.48 4.12
C LEU A 131 -1.91 -10.95 4.90
N SER A 132 -1.27 -9.88 4.43
CA SER A 132 -0.15 -9.24 5.12
C SER A 132 -0.53 -8.79 6.53
N ASP A 133 -1.68 -8.14 6.70
CA ASP A 133 -2.14 -7.70 8.02
C ASP A 133 -2.53 -8.87 8.93
N VAL A 134 -3.12 -9.93 8.37
CA VAL A 134 -3.38 -11.18 9.12
C VAL A 134 -2.07 -11.79 9.62
N LEU A 135 -1.05 -11.86 8.77
CA LEU A 135 0.28 -12.37 9.16
C LEU A 135 0.93 -11.50 10.24
N ILE A 136 0.87 -10.18 10.12
CA ILE A 136 1.31 -9.25 11.17
C ILE A 136 0.58 -9.54 12.47
N GLY A 137 -0.75 -9.68 12.43
CA GLY A 137 -1.56 -10.02 13.61
C GLY A 137 -1.14 -11.35 14.25
N LEU A 138 -0.90 -12.38 13.45
CA LEU A 138 -0.42 -13.68 13.93
C LEU A 138 0.98 -13.62 14.53
N ILE A 139 1.90 -12.85 13.96
CA ILE A 139 3.24 -12.61 14.52
C ILE A 139 3.11 -12.03 15.93
N TYR A 140 2.31 -10.98 16.09
CA TYR A 140 2.13 -10.34 17.40
C TYR A 140 1.35 -11.18 18.41
N LEU A 141 0.40 -12.01 17.95
CA LEU A 141 -0.25 -12.98 18.82
C LEU A 141 0.77 -13.96 19.43
N ASN A 142 1.72 -14.44 18.61
CA ASN A 142 2.77 -15.34 19.07
C ASN A 142 3.77 -14.63 20.00
N LEU A 143 4.16 -13.39 19.68
CA LEU A 143 5.00 -12.58 20.56
C LEU A 143 4.32 -12.31 21.92
N TYR A 144 3.01 -12.06 21.93
CA TYR A 144 2.25 -11.92 23.17
C TYR A 144 2.31 -13.20 24.01
N GLN A 145 2.10 -14.37 23.40
CA GLN A 145 2.15 -15.64 24.12
C GLN A 145 3.53 -15.92 24.72
N ALA A 146 4.61 -15.43 24.10
CA ALA A 146 5.96 -15.61 24.57
C ALA A 146 6.36 -14.64 25.70
N GLN A 147 5.95 -13.38 25.63
CA GLN A 147 6.43 -12.32 26.53
C GLN A 147 5.36 -11.80 27.52
N LEU A 148 4.08 -12.02 27.22
CA LEU A 148 2.92 -11.56 28.00
C LEU A 148 2.86 -10.03 28.23
N THR A 149 3.47 -9.24 27.35
CA THR A 149 3.44 -7.77 27.40
C THR A 149 2.22 -7.18 26.69
N ILE A 150 1.82 -5.96 27.04
CA ILE A 150 0.61 -5.34 26.46
C ILE A 150 0.80 -4.85 25.02
N MET A 151 2.03 -4.47 24.65
CA MET A 151 2.33 -3.88 23.34
C MET A 151 1.99 -4.81 22.17
N PRO A 152 2.36 -6.11 22.18
CA PRO A 152 1.92 -7.06 21.17
C PRO A 152 0.40 -7.16 20.99
N ILE A 153 -0.38 -7.11 22.08
CA ILE A 153 -1.85 -7.18 22.00
C ILE A 153 -2.41 -5.98 21.23
N ILE A 154 -1.90 -4.77 21.52
CA ILE A 154 -2.34 -3.53 20.86
C ILE A 154 -2.12 -3.64 19.35
N ILE A 155 -0.95 -4.11 18.95
CA ILE A 155 -0.55 -4.16 17.54
C ILE A 155 -1.24 -5.30 16.80
N MET A 156 -1.39 -6.45 17.44
CA MET A 156 -2.22 -7.55 16.96
C MET A 156 -3.65 -7.06 16.67
N SER A 157 -4.25 -6.34 17.62
CA SER A 157 -5.63 -5.82 17.49
C SER A 157 -5.74 -4.84 16.31
N PHE A 158 -4.79 -3.91 16.21
CA PHE A 158 -4.71 -2.99 15.09
C PHE A 158 -4.61 -3.72 13.74
N ALA A 159 -3.73 -4.73 13.65
CA ALA A 159 -3.50 -5.48 12.42
C ALA A 159 -4.76 -6.24 11.99
N PHE A 160 -5.45 -6.93 12.90
CA PHE A 160 -6.69 -7.62 12.55
C PHE A 160 -7.84 -6.67 12.18
N ILE A 161 -7.96 -5.52 12.85
CA ILE A 161 -8.94 -4.48 12.48
C ILE A 161 -8.63 -3.94 11.07
N SER A 162 -7.36 -3.67 10.77
CA SER A 162 -6.94 -3.23 9.45
C SER A 162 -7.20 -4.32 8.38
N ALA A 163 -6.90 -5.59 8.67
CA ALA A 163 -7.22 -6.72 7.79
C ALA A 163 -8.73 -6.80 7.49
N LEU A 164 -9.57 -6.64 8.51
CA LEU A 164 -11.03 -6.62 8.35
C LEU A 164 -11.45 -5.48 7.43
N PHE A 165 -10.94 -4.27 7.64
CA PHE A 165 -11.28 -3.10 6.81
C PHE A 165 -10.84 -3.28 5.36
N LYS A 166 -9.62 -3.79 5.13
CA LYS A 166 -9.12 -4.14 3.80
C LYS A 166 -9.96 -5.25 3.15
N GLY A 167 -10.42 -6.22 3.94
CA GLY A 167 -11.31 -7.30 3.51
C GLY A 167 -12.68 -6.78 3.07
N LEU A 168 -13.26 -5.83 3.80
CA LEU A 168 -14.50 -5.16 3.41
C LEU A 168 -14.37 -4.39 2.09
N ILE A 169 -13.20 -3.79 1.83
CA ILE A 169 -12.90 -3.16 0.54
C ILE A 169 -12.85 -4.21 -0.58
N LEU A 170 -12.16 -5.33 -0.36
CA LEU A 170 -12.01 -6.41 -1.34
C LEU A 170 -13.36 -6.98 -1.81
N ILE A 171 -14.31 -7.18 -0.89
CA ILE A 171 -15.63 -7.75 -1.20
C ILE A 171 -16.66 -6.70 -1.65
N ASN A 172 -16.27 -5.44 -1.81
CA ASN A 172 -17.20 -4.39 -2.19
C ASN A 172 -17.74 -4.64 -3.62
N PRO A 173 -19.06 -4.89 -3.80
CA PRO A 173 -19.63 -5.23 -5.10
C PRO A 173 -19.51 -4.09 -6.12
N LYS A 174 -19.37 -2.83 -5.65
CA LYS A 174 -19.16 -1.67 -6.53
C LYS A 174 -17.81 -1.73 -7.27
N LEU A 175 -16.87 -2.58 -6.83
CA LEU A 175 -15.62 -2.82 -7.56
C LEU A 175 -15.83 -3.54 -8.88
N ALA A 176 -16.93 -4.29 -9.07
CA ALA A 176 -17.23 -4.92 -10.36
C ALA A 176 -17.78 -3.90 -11.38
N HIS A 177 -18.50 -2.90 -10.89
CA HIS A 177 -19.16 -1.85 -11.68
C HIS A 177 -18.32 -0.56 -11.80
N TRP A 178 -17.03 -0.65 -11.53
CA TRP A 178 -16.16 0.51 -11.43
C TRP A 178 -16.01 1.30 -12.75
N THR A 179 -16.33 0.72 -13.91
CA THR A 179 -16.21 1.39 -15.21
C THR A 179 -17.37 2.34 -15.53
N GLU A 180 -18.40 2.40 -14.68
CA GLU A 180 -19.53 3.30 -14.88
C GLU A 180 -19.08 4.77 -14.80
N LEU A 181 -19.49 5.55 -15.81
CA LEU A 181 -19.19 6.98 -15.94
C LEU A 181 -20.49 7.77 -15.78
N ASP A 182 -20.42 8.90 -15.09
CA ASP A 182 -21.53 9.83 -14.99
C ASP A 182 -21.64 10.59 -16.32
N THR A 183 -22.80 10.49 -16.96
CA THR A 183 -23.13 11.25 -18.17
C THR A 183 -24.06 12.42 -17.81
N SER A 184 -23.65 13.63 -18.16
CA SER A 184 -24.50 14.82 -18.10
C SER A 184 -24.70 15.39 -19.50
N VAL A 185 -25.92 15.84 -19.80
CA VAL A 185 -26.23 16.56 -21.02
C VAL A 185 -26.15 18.05 -20.69
N GLY A 186 -25.21 18.76 -21.30
CA GLY A 186 -25.08 20.21 -21.14
C GLY A 186 -26.24 20.96 -21.79
N SER A 187 -26.39 22.24 -21.45
CA SER A 187 -27.35 23.17 -22.09
C SER A 187 -27.23 23.24 -23.61
N ASP A 188 -26.05 22.88 -24.13
CA ASP A 188 -25.69 22.97 -25.54
C ASP A 188 -25.93 21.63 -26.26
N ASN A 189 -26.68 20.70 -25.65
CA ASN A 189 -26.89 19.30 -26.08
C ASN A 189 -25.60 18.46 -26.21
N VAL A 190 -24.47 18.95 -25.70
CA VAL A 190 -23.23 18.18 -25.64
C VAL A 190 -23.32 17.19 -24.48
N VAL A 191 -23.18 15.90 -24.79
CA VAL A 191 -23.08 14.84 -23.78
C VAL A 191 -21.64 14.80 -23.26
N THR A 192 -21.45 15.10 -21.98
CA THR A 192 -20.15 14.99 -21.32
C THR A 192 -20.14 13.80 -20.37
N SER A 193 -19.15 12.91 -20.54
CA SER A 193 -18.92 11.76 -19.66
C SER A 193 -17.78 12.09 -18.69
N SER A 194 -18.02 11.88 -17.39
CA SER A 194 -17.04 12.13 -16.33
C SER A 194 -16.98 10.95 -15.35
N ARG A 195 -15.85 10.78 -14.65
CA ARG A 195 -15.75 9.75 -13.62
C ARG A 195 -16.53 10.18 -12.37
N PRO A 196 -17.32 9.29 -11.74
CA PRO A 196 -17.96 9.58 -10.47
C PRO A 196 -16.92 9.87 -9.39
N ARG A 197 -17.31 10.66 -8.38
CA ARG A 197 -16.48 11.02 -7.23
C ARG A 197 -17.16 10.54 -5.93
N PRO A 198 -16.65 9.49 -5.26
CA PRO A 198 -15.43 8.75 -5.54
C PRO A 198 -15.56 7.73 -6.68
N PHE A 199 -14.48 7.58 -7.44
CA PHE A 199 -14.28 6.50 -8.38
C PHE A 199 -13.78 5.29 -7.61
N VAL A 200 -14.69 4.35 -7.33
CA VAL A 200 -14.52 3.31 -6.30
C VAL A 200 -13.19 2.59 -6.42
N LEU A 201 -12.80 2.13 -7.61
CA LEU A 201 -11.55 1.38 -7.78
C LEU A 201 -10.30 2.23 -7.50
N ALA A 202 -10.24 3.45 -8.03
CA ALA A 202 -9.08 4.34 -7.81
C ALA A 202 -8.95 4.73 -6.34
N PHE A 203 -10.09 5.07 -5.70
CA PHE A 203 -10.12 5.39 -4.28
C PHE A 203 -9.67 4.20 -3.43
N SER A 204 -10.20 2.99 -3.71
CA SER A 204 -9.82 1.77 -3.00
C SER A 204 -8.33 1.46 -3.15
N GLN A 205 -7.74 1.62 -4.34
CA GLN A 205 -6.30 1.43 -4.53
C GLN A 205 -5.46 2.37 -3.66
N TRP A 206 -5.78 3.66 -3.65
CA TRP A 206 -5.07 4.63 -2.80
C TRP A 206 -5.23 4.34 -1.32
N LEU A 207 -6.45 4.02 -0.90
CA LEU A 207 -6.74 3.69 0.50
C LEU A 207 -5.92 2.48 0.96
N ILE A 208 -5.86 1.41 0.16
CA ILE A 208 -5.05 0.23 0.49
C ILE A 208 -3.54 0.55 0.49
N ILE A 209 -3.05 1.37 -0.45
CA ILE A 209 -1.65 1.82 -0.45
C ILE A 209 -1.30 2.52 0.87
N PHE A 210 -2.13 3.47 1.32
CA PHE A 210 -1.91 4.19 2.57
C PHE A 210 -2.02 3.29 3.79
N LEU A 211 -3.00 2.40 3.84
CA LEU A 211 -3.15 1.45 4.93
C LEU A 211 -1.99 0.46 4.99
N ASN A 212 -1.44 0.01 3.86
CA ASN A 212 -0.25 -0.84 3.84
C ASN A 212 0.97 -0.12 4.40
N ALA A 213 1.19 1.14 4.01
CA ALA A 213 2.27 1.96 4.56
C ALA A 213 2.13 2.10 6.08
N LEU A 214 0.92 2.41 6.56
CA LEU A 214 0.62 2.54 7.98
C LEU A 214 0.82 1.22 8.74
N SER A 215 0.26 0.11 8.23
CA SER A 215 0.44 -1.23 8.82
C SER A 215 1.91 -1.58 8.98
N LEU A 216 2.73 -1.31 7.96
CA LEU A 216 4.16 -1.62 8.00
C LEU A 216 4.91 -0.76 9.03
N ILE A 217 4.59 0.54 9.12
CA ILE A 217 5.20 1.42 10.12
C ILE A 217 4.86 0.97 11.54
N VAL A 218 3.57 0.66 11.78
CA VAL A 218 3.11 0.15 13.09
C VAL A 218 3.74 -1.20 13.41
N TYR A 219 3.84 -2.10 12.42
CA TYR A 219 4.54 -3.38 12.54
C TYR A 219 6.01 -3.20 12.92
N MET A 220 6.75 -2.32 12.24
CA MET A 220 8.16 -2.10 12.56
C MET A 220 8.34 -1.47 13.94
N LEU A 221 7.52 -0.47 14.27
CA LEU A 221 7.56 0.21 15.58
C LEU A 221 7.28 -0.78 16.70
N GLY A 222 6.30 -1.65 16.53
CA GLY A 222 6.00 -2.66 17.54
C GLY A 222 7.12 -3.64 17.79
N LEU A 223 7.79 -4.12 16.74
CA LEU A 223 8.91 -5.05 16.87
C LEU A 223 10.07 -4.35 17.55
N PHE A 224 10.32 -3.10 17.18
CA PHE A 224 11.30 -2.26 17.85
C PHE A 224 11.00 -2.13 19.35
N LEU A 225 9.74 -1.86 19.73
CA LEU A 225 9.35 -1.70 21.13
C LEU A 225 9.24 -3.01 21.92
N THR A 226 9.02 -4.15 21.25
CA THR A 226 8.76 -5.45 21.88
C THR A 226 10.04 -6.31 21.97
N CYS A 227 10.94 -6.20 21.00
CA CYS A 227 12.17 -7.00 20.94
C CYS A 227 13.39 -6.31 21.56
N LEU A 228 13.33 -4.98 21.79
CA LEU A 228 14.41 -4.23 22.46
C LEU A 228 14.08 -3.85 23.92
N SER A 229 12.86 -4.16 24.39
CA SER A 229 12.45 -4.08 25.80
C SER A 229 12.81 -5.36 26.54
#